data_AF-A0A6V7I2T8-F1
#
_entry.id   AF-A0A6V7I2T8-F1
#
_cell.length_a   1.000
_cell.length_b   1.000
_cell.length_c   1.000
_cell.angle_alpha   90.00
_cell.angle_beta   90.00
_cell.angle_gamma   90.00
#
_symmetry.space_group_name_H-M   'P 1'
#
loop_
_entity.id
_entity.type
_entity.pdbx_description
1 polymer ?
#
loop_
_entity_poly.entity_id
_entity_poly.type
_entity_poly.pdbx_seq_one_letter_code
_entity_poly.pdbx_strand_id
1 'polypeptide(L)'
;LLLSGSFGICLLCCFKKEYPGMSPGCCLTSTKIVSVFLSILATLACLLACGAAILHLVKLNGLECTPPRVRNATCSCRLKSDMASPAEPVLRYVDLNCPEVEGVLTILLIMSAALNGLGAIIAGCYCYLHWSTRDKRPKYIKVRTTGNPGVGLDSRPIYNPNSSNR
;
A
#
# COMPACT_ATOMS: atom_id res chain seq x y z
N LEU A 1 -5.70 1.48 1.32
CA LEU A 1 -4.91 0.62 2.23
C LEU A 1 -5.73 -0.46 2.93
N LEU A 2 -6.82 -0.11 3.62
CA LEU A 2 -7.66 -1.12 4.30
C LEU A 2 -8.27 -2.13 3.33
N LEU A 3 -8.86 -1.65 2.22
CA LEU A 3 -9.41 -2.53 1.18
C LEU A 3 -8.33 -3.41 0.53
N SER A 4 -7.19 -2.83 0.13
CA SER A 4 -6.08 -3.61 -0.43
C SER A 4 -5.54 -4.65 0.57
N GLY A 5 -5.49 -4.30 1.85
CA GLY A 5 -5.08 -5.20 2.93
C GLY A 5 -6.08 -6.34 3.17
N SER A 6 -7.39 -6.05 3.19
CA SER A 6 -8.42 -7.07 3.38
C SER A 6 -8.42 -8.08 2.24
N PHE A 7 -8.31 -7.62 0.99
CA PHE A 7 -8.20 -8.50 -0.17
C PHE A 7 -6.91 -9.35 -0.12
N GLY A 8 -5.79 -8.78 0.33
CA GLY A 8 -4.55 -9.52 0.56
C GLY A 8 -4.69 -10.63 1.60
N ILE A 9 -5.36 -10.35 2.73
CA ILE A 9 -5.63 -11.34 3.79
C ILE A 9 -6.58 -12.42 3.28
N CYS A 10 -7.65 -12.06 2.57
CA CYS A 10 -8.55 -13.03 1.94
C CYS A 10 -7.80 -13.95 0.95
N LEU A 11 -6.85 -13.42 0.18
CA LEU A 11 -6.00 -14.22 -0.69
C LEU A 11 -5.11 -15.20 0.09
N LEU A 12 -4.54 -14.79 1.22
CA LEU A 12 -3.68 -15.63 2.05
C LEU A 12 -4.45 -16.69 2.84
N CYS A 13 -5.63 -16.34 3.38
CA CYS A 13 -6.42 -17.20 4.26
C CYS A 13 -7.38 -18.12 3.48
N CYS A 14 -8.03 -17.62 2.44
CA CYS A 14 -9.09 -18.36 1.72
C CYS A 14 -8.53 -19.16 0.54
N PHE A 15 -7.42 -18.74 -0.06
CA PHE A 15 -6.84 -19.41 -1.23
C PHE A 15 -5.49 -20.04 -0.88
N LYS A 16 -5.58 -21.25 -0.34
CA LYS A 16 -4.41 -22.09 -0.02
C LYS A 16 -3.55 -22.29 -1.28
N LYS A 17 -2.23 -22.14 -1.12
CA LYS A 17 -1.18 -22.22 -2.15
C LYS A 17 -1.57 -23.16 -3.30
N GLU A 18 -1.73 -22.60 -4.51
CA GLU A 18 -2.05 -23.37 -5.72
C GLU A 18 -1.06 -24.53 -5.87
N TYR A 19 -1.56 -25.77 -5.79
CA TYR A 19 -0.79 -26.94 -6.15
C TYR A 19 -0.80 -27.08 -7.69
N PRO A 20 0.33 -27.49 -8.31
CA PRO A 20 0.42 -27.61 -9.76
C PRO A 20 -0.57 -28.66 -10.27
N GLY A 21 -1.62 -28.22 -10.97
CA GLY A 21 -2.70 -29.07 -11.50
C GLY A 21 -4.11 -28.54 -11.23
N MET A 22 -4.26 -27.59 -10.31
CA MET A 22 -5.53 -26.87 -10.14
C MET A 22 -5.63 -25.76 -11.19
N SER A 23 -6.63 -25.83 -12.07
CA SER A 23 -6.94 -24.69 -12.95
C SER A 23 -7.36 -23.53 -12.06
N PRO A 24 -6.67 -22.38 -12.07
CA PRO A 24 -7.08 -21.25 -11.27
C PRO A 24 -8.46 -20.82 -11.75
N GLY A 25 -9.47 -21.06 -10.92
CA GLY A 25 -10.84 -20.66 -11.23
C GLY A 25 -10.88 -19.17 -11.58
N CYS A 26 -11.77 -18.77 -12.49
CA CYS A 26 -11.91 -17.38 -12.94
C CYS A 26 -12.01 -16.40 -11.75
N CYS A 27 -12.74 -16.78 -10.71
CA CYS A 27 -12.88 -16.01 -9.47
C CYS A 27 -11.54 -15.71 -8.76
N LEU A 28 -10.62 -16.68 -8.73
CA LEU A 28 -9.33 -16.59 -8.05
C LEU A 28 -8.39 -15.66 -8.82
N THR A 29 -8.36 -15.83 -10.15
CA THR A 29 -7.61 -14.95 -11.05
C THR A 29 -8.12 -13.51 -10.97
N SER A 30 -9.44 -13.31 -11.03
CA SER A 30 -10.06 -11.98 -10.89
C SER A 30 -9.76 -11.34 -9.53
N THR A 31 -9.87 -12.09 -8.43
CA THR A 31 -9.56 -11.57 -7.08
C THR A 31 -8.10 -11.15 -6.96
N LYS A 32 -7.17 -11.91 -7.56
CA LYS A 32 -5.75 -11.56 -7.60
C LYS A 32 -5.50 -10.27 -8.39
N ILE A 33 -6.13 -10.11 -9.55
CA ILE A 33 -6.02 -8.90 -10.37
C ILE A 33 -6.54 -7.69 -9.60
N VAL A 34 -7.74 -7.80 -9.01
CA VAL A 34 -8.35 -6.74 -8.21
C VAL A 34 -7.48 -6.38 -7.02
N SER A 35 -6.92 -7.37 -6.31
CA SER A 35 -6.02 -7.11 -5.17
C SER A 35 -4.76 -6.35 -5.58
N VAL A 36 -4.11 -6.75 -6.68
CA VAL A 36 -2.92 -6.05 -7.20
C VAL A 36 -3.28 -4.62 -7.62
N PHE A 37 -4.40 -4.44 -8.33
CA PHE A 37 -4.88 -3.12 -8.74
C PHE A 37 -5.14 -2.21 -7.54
N LEU A 38 -5.86 -2.70 -6.52
CA LEU A 38 -6.12 -1.96 -5.29
C LEU A 38 -4.83 -1.62 -4.54
N SER A 39 -3.84 -2.51 -4.54
CA SER A 39 -2.53 -2.24 -3.93
C SER A 39 -1.75 -1.15 -4.67
N ILE A 40 -1.78 -1.11 -6.01
CA ILE A 40 -1.16 -0.02 -6.80
C ILE A 40 -1.82 1.32 -6.46
N LEU A 41 -3.15 1.37 -6.44
CA LEU A 41 -3.89 2.58 -6.05
C LEU A 41 -3.58 3.01 -4.61
N ALA A 42 -3.47 2.05 -3.69
CA ALA A 42 -3.10 2.33 -2.31
C ALA A 42 -1.68 2.92 -2.20
N THR A 43 -0.71 2.38 -2.94
CA THR A 43 0.65 2.92 -2.98
C THR A 43 0.67 4.36 -3.50
N LEU A 44 -0.02 4.62 -4.62
CA LEU A 44 -0.12 5.97 -5.20
C LEU A 44 -0.76 6.96 -4.23
N ALA A 45 -1.90 6.60 -3.63
CA ALA A 45 -2.59 7.44 -2.67
C ALA A 45 -1.71 7.76 -1.44
N CYS A 46 -0.97 6.78 -0.94
CA CYS A 46 -0.06 6.97 0.18
C CYS A 46 1.15 7.84 -0.17
N LEU A 47 1.73 7.70 -1.37
CA LEU A 47 2.81 8.59 -1.82
C LEU A 47 2.32 10.03 -1.95
N LEU A 48 1.14 10.25 -2.52
CA LEU A 48 0.53 11.57 -2.64
C LEU A 48 0.24 12.19 -1.26
N ALA A 49 -0.37 11.43 -0.36
CA ALA A 49 -0.65 11.90 1.01
C ALA A 49 0.63 12.21 1.79
N CYS A 50 1.66 11.36 1.67
CA CYS A 50 2.97 11.58 2.28
C CYS A 50 3.65 12.84 1.72
N GLY A 51 3.67 12.99 0.40
CA GLY A 51 4.22 14.17 -0.27
C GLY A 51 3.51 15.46 0.14
N ALA A 52 2.17 15.45 0.18
CA ALA A 52 1.39 16.59 0.65
C ALA A 52 1.71 16.94 2.11
N ALA A 53 1.83 15.95 2.99
CA ALA A 53 2.18 16.18 4.39
C ALA A 53 3.59 16.78 4.56
N ILE A 54 4.58 16.27 3.83
CA ILE A 54 5.96 16.79 3.83
C ILE A 54 5.99 18.22 3.28
N LEU A 55 5.33 18.47 2.14
CA LEU A 55 5.27 19.81 1.55
C LEU A 55 4.61 20.81 2.53
N HIS A 56 3.52 20.40 3.18
CA HIS A 56 2.87 21.24 4.19
C HIS A 56 3.78 21.50 5.39
N LEU A 57 4.54 20.49 5.84
CA LEU A 57 5.50 20.64 6.94
C LEU A 57 6.67 21.57 6.59
N VAL A 58 7.23 21.43 5.38
CA VAL A 58 8.29 22.31 4.87
C VAL A 58 7.81 23.75 4.76
N LYS A 59 6.59 23.95 4.25
CA LYS A 59 5.96 25.28 4.19
C LYS A 59 5.75 25.84 5.59
N LEU A 60 5.22 25.04 6.53
CA LEU A 60 4.99 25.47 7.90
C LEU A 60 6.27 25.88 8.61
N ASN A 61 7.38 25.16 8.39
CA ASN A 61 8.68 25.48 8.98
C ASN A 61 9.31 26.78 8.41
N GLY A 62 8.86 27.23 7.23
CA GLY A 62 9.26 28.51 6.63
C GLY A 62 8.39 29.70 7.07
N LEU A 63 7.34 29.45 7.87
CA LEU A 63 6.43 30.48 8.36
C LEU A 63 6.73 30.80 9.83
N GLU A 64 6.52 32.06 10.18
CA GLU A 64 6.51 32.57 11.54
C GLU A 64 5.08 32.96 11.93
N CYS A 65 4.57 32.34 12.98
CA CYS A 65 3.18 32.46 13.39
C CYS A 65 3.04 33.40 14.59
N THR A 66 2.08 34.34 14.52
CA THR A 66 1.84 35.34 15.57
C THR A 66 0.34 35.44 15.90
N PRO A 67 -0.03 35.69 17.17
CA PRO A 67 0.83 35.88 18.35
C PRO A 67 1.32 34.55 18.99
N PRO A 68 2.60 34.46 19.39
CA PRO A 68 3.13 33.26 20.02
C PRO A 68 2.50 33.02 21.40
N ARG A 69 2.19 31.76 21.71
CA ARG A 69 1.71 31.29 23.03
C ARG A 69 0.37 31.85 23.53
N VAL A 70 -0.41 32.53 22.69
CA VAL A 70 -1.77 32.98 23.04
C VAL A 70 -2.80 31.97 22.55
N ARG A 71 -3.65 31.45 23.45
CA ARG A 71 -4.74 30.49 23.16
C ARG A 71 -6.10 31.13 22.83
N ASN A 72 -6.20 32.47 22.91
CA ASN A 72 -7.45 33.20 22.70
C ASN A 72 -7.41 34.09 21.45
N ALA A 73 -6.54 33.80 20.49
CA ALA A 73 -6.36 34.62 19.30
C ALA A 73 -6.18 33.73 18.05
N THR A 74 -6.84 34.11 16.96
CA THR A 74 -6.68 33.47 15.65
C THR A 74 -5.21 33.52 15.22
N CYS A 75 -4.66 32.39 14.79
CA CYS A 75 -3.28 32.35 14.37
C CYS A 75 -3.08 32.91 12.96
N SER A 76 -2.13 33.83 12.81
CA SER A 76 -1.69 34.32 11.50
C SER A 76 -0.23 33.96 11.27
N CYS A 77 0.03 33.21 10.20
CA CYS A 77 1.36 32.77 9.82
C CYS A 77 1.83 33.55 8.59
N ARG A 78 3.02 34.13 8.68
CA ARG A 78 3.66 34.91 7.61
C ARG A 78 5.00 34.28 7.27
N LEU A 79 5.52 34.52 6.06
CA LEU A 79 6.88 34.09 5.74
C LEU A 79 7.86 34.75 6.72
N LYS A 80 8.86 33.99 7.18
CA LYS A 80 9.87 34.50 8.11
C LYS A 80 10.52 35.77 7.54
N SER A 81 10.73 36.78 8.38
CA SER A 81 11.10 38.16 7.98
C SER A 81 12.33 38.25 7.08
N ASP A 82 13.27 37.31 7.19
CA ASP A 82 14.48 37.24 6.36
C ASP A 82 14.20 36.97 4.87
N MET A 83 12.99 36.50 4.53
CA MET A 83 12.56 36.11 3.19
C MET A 83 11.30 36.85 2.72
N ALA A 84 10.71 37.70 3.56
CA ALA A 84 9.38 38.24 3.33
C ALA A 84 9.39 39.51 2.44
N SER A 85 8.76 39.42 1.27
CA SER A 85 8.30 40.59 0.51
C SER A 85 6.99 41.12 1.13
N PRO A 86 6.76 42.44 1.21
CA PRO A 86 5.56 43.03 1.82
C PRO A 86 4.23 42.64 1.13
N ALA A 87 4.29 41.95 -0.02
CA ALA A 87 3.15 41.47 -0.79
C ALA A 87 2.81 39.98 -0.57
N GLU A 88 3.54 39.26 0.31
CA GLU A 88 3.30 37.83 0.54
C GLU A 88 1.96 37.58 1.28
N PRO A 89 1.19 36.55 0.87
CA PRO A 89 -0.12 36.25 1.45
C PRO A 89 0.01 35.78 2.90
N VAL A 90 -0.79 36.35 3.80
CA VAL A 90 -0.88 35.93 5.21
C VAL A 90 -1.78 34.70 5.30
N LEU A 91 -1.22 33.56 5.71
CA LEU A 91 -2.01 32.36 5.94
C LEU A 91 -2.70 32.46 7.30
N ARG A 92 -4.04 32.52 7.30
CA ARG A 92 -4.85 32.63 8.52
C ARG A 92 -5.49 31.29 8.82
N TYR A 93 -5.19 30.74 9.99
CA TYR A 93 -5.90 29.58 10.53
C TYR A 93 -6.99 30.12 11.45
N VAL A 94 -8.23 30.14 10.95
CA VAL A 94 -9.37 30.74 11.65
C VAL A 94 -9.80 29.92 12.86
N ASP A 95 -9.61 28.59 12.80
CA ASP A 95 -10.07 27.64 13.80
C ASP A 95 -8.96 27.10 14.73
N LEU A 96 -7.69 27.47 14.49
CA LEU A 96 -6.56 27.00 15.30
C LEU A 96 -5.79 28.14 15.97
N ASN A 97 -5.41 27.91 17.21
CA ASN A 97 -4.48 28.75 17.95
C ASN A 97 -3.03 28.51 17.48
N CYS A 98 -2.14 29.51 17.60
CA CYS A 98 -0.74 29.32 17.22
C CYS A 98 -0.02 28.14 17.90
N PRO A 99 -0.23 27.82 19.20
CA PRO A 99 0.33 26.59 19.78
C PRO A 99 -0.26 25.28 19.20
N GLU A 100 -1.49 25.30 18.68
CA GLU A 100 -2.08 24.13 18.02
C GLU A 100 -1.53 23.94 16.61
N VAL A 101 -1.27 25.04 15.90
CA VAL A 101 -0.61 25.01 14.58
C VAL A 101 0.84 24.53 14.71
N GLU A 102 1.62 25.10 15.64
CA GLU A 102 3.03 24.73 15.79
C GLU A 102 3.21 23.34 16.43
N GLY A 103 2.31 22.93 17.33
CA GLY A 103 2.37 21.64 18.02
C GLY A 103 1.52 20.57 17.37
N VAL A 104 0.20 20.66 17.54
CA VAL A 104 -0.75 19.60 17.19
C VAL A 104 -0.74 19.31 15.69
N LEU A 105 -0.88 20.34 14.85
CA LEU A 105 -0.88 20.18 13.40
C LEU A 105 0.45 19.63 12.89
N THR A 106 1.58 20.12 13.41
CA THR A 106 2.92 19.59 13.11
C THR A 106 3.03 18.09 13.43
N ILE A 107 2.61 17.68 14.64
CA ILE A 107 2.65 16.27 15.06
C ILE A 107 1.75 15.41 14.15
N LEU A 108 0.55 15.90 13.83
CA LEU A 108 -0.38 15.21 12.93
C LEU A 108 0.21 15.04 11.53
N LEU A 109 0.89 16.06 11.00
CA LEU A 109 1.56 16.00 9.70
C LEU A 109 2.72 15.02 9.69
N ILE A 110 3.55 15.01 10.75
CA ILE A 110 4.66 14.05 10.89
C ILE A 110 4.12 12.62 10.95
N MET A 111 3.11 12.37 11.79
CA MET A 111 2.48 11.05 11.90
C MET A 111 1.82 10.63 10.58
N SER A 112 1.15 11.55 9.90
CA SER A 112 0.56 11.28 8.58
C SER A 112 1.63 10.92 7.55
N ALA A 113 2.73 11.67 7.48
CA ALA A 113 3.83 11.38 6.57
C ALA A 113 4.46 10.00 6.87
N ALA A 114 4.70 9.69 8.15
CA ALA A 114 5.27 8.40 8.56
C ALA A 114 4.34 7.22 8.24
N LEU A 115 3.05 7.31 8.60
CA LEU A 115 2.07 6.24 8.37
C LEU A 115 1.80 6.02 6.88
N ASN A 116 1.67 7.09 6.09
CA ASN A 116 1.49 6.98 4.65
C ASN A 116 2.78 6.49 3.97
N GLY A 117 3.95 6.94 4.40
CA GLY A 117 5.23 6.42 3.92
C GLY A 117 5.37 4.92 4.16
N LEU A 118 5.07 4.46 5.39
CA LEU A 118 5.06 3.03 5.72
C LEU A 118 4.02 2.26 4.89
N GLY A 119 2.83 2.84 4.71
CA GLY A 119 1.78 2.27 3.88
C GLY A 119 2.21 2.08 2.41
N ALA A 120 2.90 3.07 1.84
CA ALA A 120 3.45 2.99 0.49
C ALA A 120 4.54 1.90 0.38
N ILE A 121 5.42 1.78 1.38
CA ILE A 121 6.45 0.72 1.41
C ILE A 121 5.79 -0.65 1.44
N ILE A 122 4.85 -0.90 2.37
CA ILE A 122 4.18 -2.20 2.52
C ILE A 122 3.42 -2.57 1.25
N ALA A 123 2.59 -1.65 0.73
CA ALA A 123 1.81 -1.90 -0.49
C ALA A 123 2.72 -2.05 -1.73
N GLY A 124 3.81 -1.30 -1.82
CA GLY A 124 4.84 -1.43 -2.84
C GLY A 124 5.55 -2.79 -2.80
N CYS A 125 5.96 -3.24 -1.61
CA CYS A 125 6.54 -4.57 -1.41
C CYS A 125 5.58 -5.67 -1.84
N TYR A 126 4.30 -5.56 -1.50
CA TYR A 126 3.26 -6.50 -1.95
C TYR A 126 3.19 -6.57 -3.48
N CYS A 127 3.12 -5.42 -4.16
CA CYS A 127 3.13 -5.35 -5.63
C CYS A 127 4.40 -5.95 -6.24
N TYR A 128 5.57 -5.66 -5.66
CA TYR A 128 6.86 -6.19 -6.10
C TYR A 128 6.94 -7.72 -5.95
N LEU A 129 6.47 -8.28 -4.82
CA LEU A 129 6.42 -9.72 -4.62
C LEU A 129 5.47 -10.38 -5.62
N HIS A 130 4.30 -9.78 -5.87
CA HIS A 130 3.36 -10.27 -6.89
C HIS A 130 3.97 -10.22 -8.30
N TRP A 131 4.74 -9.20 -8.62
CA TRP A 131 5.42 -9.06 -9.90
C TRP A 131 6.57 -10.06 -10.07
N SER A 132 7.48 -10.13 -9.10
CA SER A 132 8.66 -11.00 -9.13
C SER A 132 8.34 -12.50 -9.13
N THR A 133 7.18 -12.89 -8.60
CA THR A 133 6.71 -14.28 -8.60
C THR A 133 5.89 -14.65 -9.84
N ARG A 134 5.55 -13.68 -10.71
CA ARG A 134 4.76 -13.90 -11.93
C ARG A 134 5.41 -14.94 -12.85
N ASP A 135 6.73 -14.83 -13.05
CA ASP A 135 7.47 -15.67 -14.00
C ASP A 135 8.06 -16.92 -13.34
N LYS A 136 8.15 -16.94 -12.00
CA LYS A 136 8.70 -18.05 -11.22
C LYS A 136 7.65 -19.08 -10.83
N ARG A 137 6.71 -19.43 -11.73
CA ARG A 137 5.83 -20.59 -11.48
C ARG A 137 6.73 -21.83 -11.40
N PRO A 138 6.70 -22.60 -10.29
CA PRO A 138 7.48 -23.82 -10.18
C PRO A 138 7.05 -24.79 -11.29
N LYS A 139 7.91 -24.98 -12.30
CA LYS A 139 7.76 -26.07 -13.26
C LYS A 139 8.04 -27.35 -12.50
N TYR A 140 6.99 -28.13 -12.21
CA TYR A 140 7.14 -29.42 -11.56
C TYR A 140 7.88 -30.35 -12.54
N ILE A 141 9.17 -30.57 -12.30
CA ILE A 141 9.93 -31.58 -13.05
C ILE A 141 9.38 -32.93 -12.57
N LYS A 142 8.72 -33.66 -13.47
CA LYS A 142 8.23 -35.01 -13.19
C LYS A 142 9.43 -35.86 -12.77
N VAL A 143 9.49 -36.25 -11.50
CA VAL A 143 10.52 -37.18 -11.02
C VAL A 143 10.30 -38.51 -11.72
N ARG A 144 11.34 -39.04 -12.36
CA ARG A 144 11.31 -40.34 -13.03
C ARG A 144 11.06 -41.40 -11.96
N THR A 145 9.84 -41.90 -11.86
CA THR A 145 9.55 -43.11 -11.09
C THR A 145 10.04 -44.28 -11.93
N THR A 146 10.99 -45.05 -11.41
CA THR A 146 11.51 -46.28 -12.04
C THR A 146 10.36 -47.27 -12.15
N GLY A 147 9.68 -47.28 -13.29
CA GLY A 147 8.58 -48.18 -13.59
C GLY A 147 9.11 -49.59 -13.84
N ASN A 148 8.53 -50.56 -13.15
CA ASN A 148 8.74 -51.98 -13.38
C ASN A 148 8.54 -52.30 -14.89
N PRO A 149 9.46 -53.04 -15.56
CA PRO A 149 9.50 -53.14 -17.03
C PRO A 149 8.37 -53.97 -17.66
N GLY A 150 7.31 -54.32 -16.92
CA GLY A 150 6.23 -55.22 -17.36
C GLY A 150 4.87 -54.57 -17.58
N VAL A 151 4.68 -53.27 -17.33
CA VAL A 151 3.37 -52.62 -17.50
C VAL A 151 3.52 -51.47 -18.48
N GLY A 152 2.83 -51.58 -19.62
CA GLY A 152 2.81 -50.57 -20.68
C GLY A 152 2.56 -49.18 -20.09
N LEU A 153 3.38 -48.22 -20.52
CA LEU A 153 3.33 -46.81 -20.14
C LEU A 153 2.01 -46.17 -20.58
N ASP A 154 0.96 -46.43 -19.80
CA ASP A 154 -0.30 -45.72 -19.93
C ASP A 154 -0.03 -44.29 -19.45
N SER A 155 0.01 -43.35 -20.39
CA SER A 155 0.34 -41.93 -20.18
C SER A 155 -0.80 -41.18 -19.47
N ARG A 156 -1.49 -41.83 -18.53
CA ARG A 156 -2.60 -41.26 -17.80
C ARG A 156 -2.07 -40.40 -16.66
N PRO A 157 -2.59 -39.17 -16.48
CA PRO A 157 -2.33 -38.40 -15.27
C PRO A 157 -2.80 -39.22 -14.05
N ILE A 158 -1.94 -39.32 -13.03
CA ILE A 158 -2.20 -40.04 -11.75
C ILE A 158 -3.41 -39.44 -11.01
N TYR A 159 -3.80 -38.21 -11.36
CA TYR A 159 -4.96 -37.54 -10.79
C TYR A 159 -6.04 -37.34 -11.87
N ASN A 160 -7.16 -38.04 -11.70
CA ASN A 160 -8.38 -37.84 -12.47
C ASN A 160 -9.37 -37.01 -11.61
N PRO A 161 -9.55 -35.70 -11.87
CA PRO A 161 -10.50 -34.88 -11.12
C PRO A 161 -11.98 -35.23 -11.37
N ASN A 162 -12.28 -36.11 -12.33
CA ASN A 162 -13.64 -36.52 -12.68
C ASN A 162 -14.14 -37.78 -11.92
N SER A 163 -13.45 -38.26 -10.88
CA SER A 163 -13.91 -39.42 -10.11
C SER A 163 -14.87 -39.11 -8.96
N SER A 164 -15.31 -37.86 -8.76
CA SER A 164 -16.25 -37.49 -7.69
C SER A 164 -17.72 -37.36 -8.13
N ASN A 165 -18.12 -38.00 -9.23
CA ASN A 165 -19.55 -38.16 -9.55
C ASN A 165 -19.82 -39.61 -9.94
N ARG A 166 -19.96 -40.46 -8.92
CA ARG A 166 -20.85 -41.60 -8.97
C ARG A 166 -21.37 -41.92 -7.57
#